data_AF-A0A816HED5-F1
#
_entry.id   AF-A0A816HED5-F1
#
_cell.length_a   1.000
_cell.length_b   1.000
_cell.length_c   1.000
_cell.angle_alpha   90.00
_cell.angle_beta   90.00
_cell.angle_gamma   90.00
#
_symmetry.space_group_name_H-M   'P 1'
#
loop_
_entity.id
_entity.type
_entity.pdbx_description
1 polymer ?
#
loop_
_entity_poly.entity_id
_entity_poly.type
_entity_poly.pdbx_seq_one_letter_code
_entity_poly.pdbx_strand_id
1 'polypeptide(L)'
;MQGITNLCASQQMTITASSMNPISIDSSTVCPQQAVVNVQSMSGLTNLCASQQMSVTASYTDQISINSANVCPQQVVIDAQYAGGFTNLCASQSINMTSQGTREHSMNTSWPCPMSAFLSITQNGTMTGICANTSLIISGSESIVNASTTQCAASVTITSTSGLTVNNLCATGQIEINVVNSTVTMAKSTCPTIANVVADISSVVYVCATTAINALVSNSAKLYYQGPLNHTQTSNGGQILAWP
;
A
#
# COMPACT_ATOMS: atom_id res chain seq x y z
N MET A 1 32.44 9.58 -2.14
CA MET A 1 31.74 10.05 -0.93
C MET A 1 31.57 8.86 0.00
N GLN A 2 31.98 8.98 1.26
CA GLN A 2 31.89 7.91 2.26
C GLN A 2 30.49 7.96 2.91
N GLY A 3 29.73 6.87 2.81
CA GLY A 3 28.48 6.68 3.56
C GLY A 3 28.77 6.23 4.99
N ILE A 4 27.84 6.47 5.91
CA ILE A 4 27.92 5.93 7.27
C ILE A 4 27.40 4.49 7.22
N THR A 5 28.24 3.54 7.66
CA THR A 5 27.90 2.12 7.71
C THR A 5 28.05 1.56 9.14
N ASN A 6 27.38 0.44 9.42
CA ASN A 6 27.53 -0.34 10.67
C ASN A 6 27.10 0.39 11.96
N LEU A 7 26.06 1.22 11.89
CA LEU A 7 25.44 1.78 13.09
C LEU A 7 24.69 0.68 13.84
N CYS A 8 24.92 0.56 15.15
CA CYS A 8 24.17 -0.34 16.01
C CYS A 8 23.66 0.42 17.24
N ALA A 9 22.43 0.10 17.65
CA ALA A 9 21.83 0.57 18.88
C ALA A 9 20.88 -0.53 19.38
N SER A 10 20.77 -0.71 20.69
CA SER A 10 19.88 -1.72 21.29
C SER A 10 18.48 -1.17 21.60
N GLN A 11 18.40 0.10 22.01
CA GLN A 11 17.14 0.74 22.40
C GLN A 11 16.60 1.64 21.29
N GLN A 12 17.27 2.76 21.05
CA GLN A 12 16.81 3.78 20.12
C GLN A 12 17.95 4.20 19.21
N MET A 13 17.63 4.39 17.93
CA MET A 13 18.48 5.04 16.95
C MET A 13 17.72 6.21 16.34
N THR A 14 18.31 7.39 16.38
CA THR A 14 17.77 8.58 15.72
C THR A 14 18.79 9.12 14.75
N ILE A 15 18.39 9.26 13.48
CA ILE A 15 19.21 9.80 12.40
C ILE A 15 18.50 11.05 11.87
N THR A 16 19.17 12.19 11.95
CA THR A 16 18.65 13.47 11.43
C THR A 16 19.69 14.11 10.52
N ALA A 17 19.31 14.50 9.30
CA ALA A 17 20.16 15.34 8.45
C ALA A 17 19.37 16.20 7.45
N SER A 18 19.98 17.31 7.04
CA SER A 18 19.48 18.17 5.96
C SER A 18 19.80 17.59 4.57
N SER A 19 20.99 17.04 4.39
CA SER A 19 21.35 16.24 3.22
C SER A 19 22.19 15.04 3.63
N MET A 20 21.94 13.88 3.03
CA MET A 20 22.70 12.67 3.34
C MET A 20 23.11 11.88 2.09
N ASN A 21 24.37 11.44 2.13
CA ASN A 21 24.88 10.32 1.34
C ASN A 21 24.30 8.99 1.85
N PRO A 22 24.46 7.88 1.12
CA PRO A 22 23.87 6.61 1.50
C PRO A 22 24.26 6.19 2.92
N ILE A 23 23.27 5.97 3.77
CA ILE A 23 23.45 5.30 5.05
C ILE A 23 23.04 3.84 4.91
N SER A 24 23.88 2.94 5.42
CA SER A 24 23.56 1.53 5.58
C SER A 24 23.66 1.14 7.05
N ILE A 25 22.52 0.76 7.66
CA ILE A 25 22.49 0.24 9.02
C ILE A 25 22.67 -1.28 8.94
N ASP A 26 23.92 -1.75 8.78
CA ASP A 26 24.18 -3.18 8.89
C ASP A 26 24.29 -3.57 10.37
N SER A 27 23.16 -3.92 10.98
CA SER A 27 23.15 -4.66 12.24
C SER A 27 22.64 -6.08 11.98
N SER A 28 23.52 -6.91 11.43
CA SER A 28 23.26 -8.34 11.22
C SER A 28 22.95 -9.14 12.50
N THR A 29 23.01 -8.52 13.70
CA THR A 29 22.82 -9.21 14.99
C THR A 29 21.81 -8.56 15.95
N VAL A 30 21.62 -7.23 15.99
CA VAL A 30 20.68 -6.57 16.92
C VAL A 30 20.05 -5.32 16.31
N CYS A 31 18.77 -5.39 15.94
CA CYS A 31 18.03 -4.19 15.55
C CYS A 31 17.59 -3.40 16.80
N PRO A 32 17.67 -2.06 16.78
CA PRO A 32 17.14 -1.25 17.86
C PRO A 32 15.66 -1.54 18.07
N GLN A 33 15.16 -1.34 19.29
CA GLN A 33 13.71 -1.37 19.51
C GLN A 33 13.01 -0.32 18.65
N GLN A 34 13.58 0.88 18.59
CA GLN A 34 13.03 2.02 17.86
C GLN A 34 14.06 2.65 16.93
N ALA A 35 13.68 2.88 15.68
CA ALA A 35 14.46 3.63 14.71
C ALA A 35 13.66 4.83 14.19
N VAL A 36 14.24 6.03 14.29
CA VAL A 36 13.66 7.27 13.77
C VAL A 36 14.63 7.88 12.77
N VAL A 37 14.17 8.12 11.55
CA VAL A 37 14.93 8.77 10.50
C VAL A 37 14.18 10.01 10.02
N ASN A 38 14.80 11.18 10.12
CA ASN A 38 14.24 12.44 9.67
C ASN A 38 15.22 13.17 8.74
N VAL A 39 14.89 13.23 7.45
CA VAL A 39 15.83 13.70 6.42
C VAL A 39 15.18 14.61 5.39
N GLN A 40 15.79 15.76 5.09
CA GLN A 40 15.22 16.66 4.08
C GLN A 40 15.51 16.16 2.66
N SER A 41 16.76 15.84 2.34
CA SER A 41 17.13 15.33 1.01
C SER A 41 18.14 14.19 1.12
N MET A 42 17.95 13.10 0.39
CA MET A 42 18.85 11.95 0.46
C MET A 42 18.97 11.19 -0.86
N SER A 43 20.19 10.75 -1.17
CA SER A 43 20.49 9.91 -2.33
C SER A 43 20.23 8.41 -2.13
N GLY A 44 19.89 7.99 -0.91
CA GLY A 44 19.44 6.63 -0.62
C GLY A 44 19.63 6.21 0.85
N LEU A 45 18.70 5.42 1.37
CA LEU A 45 18.78 4.82 2.71
C LEU A 45 18.57 3.33 2.55
N THR A 46 19.53 2.52 2.96
CA THR A 46 19.41 1.07 2.80
C THR A 46 19.66 0.37 4.12
N ASN A 47 19.12 -0.83 4.22
CA ASN A 47 19.31 -1.69 5.37
C ASN A 47 18.81 -1.12 6.70
N LEU A 48 17.74 -0.32 6.69
CA LEU A 48 17.11 0.06 7.96
C LEU A 48 16.53 -1.17 8.65
N CYS A 49 16.67 -1.23 9.98
CA CYS A 49 16.00 -2.25 10.77
C CYS A 49 15.57 -1.72 12.15
N ALA A 50 14.49 -2.29 12.68
CA ALA A 50 13.98 -2.09 14.03
C ALA A 50 13.20 -3.33 14.46
N SER A 51 13.13 -3.61 15.76
CA SER A 51 12.36 -4.75 16.29
C SER A 51 10.94 -4.39 16.75
N GLN A 52 10.69 -3.15 17.17
CA GLN A 52 9.36 -2.68 17.54
C GLN A 52 8.85 -1.64 16.55
N GLN A 53 9.49 -0.47 16.47
CA GLN A 53 8.97 0.64 15.70
C GLN A 53 10.02 1.24 14.77
N MET A 54 9.61 1.52 13.53
CA MET A 54 10.37 2.32 12.59
C MET A 54 9.54 3.52 12.14
N SER A 55 10.12 4.70 12.21
CA SER A 55 9.54 5.93 11.69
C SER A 55 10.51 6.57 10.70
N VAL A 56 10.04 6.83 9.48
CA VAL A 56 10.84 7.50 8.45
C VAL A 56 10.08 8.70 7.92
N THR A 57 10.66 9.88 8.08
CA THR A 57 10.14 11.12 7.52
C THR A 57 11.15 11.68 6.53
N ALA A 58 10.69 11.94 5.30
CA ALA A 58 11.59 12.48 4.28
C ALA A 58 10.94 13.48 3.32
N SER A 59 11.63 14.57 2.96
CA SER A 59 11.12 15.49 1.93
C SER A 59 11.48 15.04 0.52
N TYR A 60 12.72 14.56 0.32
CA TYR A 60 13.19 13.98 -0.94
C TYR A 60 14.11 12.79 -0.70
N THR A 61 13.84 11.67 -1.35
CA THR A 61 14.61 10.42 -1.22
C THR A 61 14.68 9.74 -2.57
N ASP A 62 15.85 9.29 -3.02
CA ASP A 62 15.92 8.46 -4.24
C ASP A 62 15.44 7.02 -4.00
N GLN A 63 15.80 6.41 -2.88
CA GLN A 63 15.35 5.06 -2.51
C GLN A 63 15.50 4.83 -1.00
N ILE A 64 14.50 4.20 -0.39
CA ILE A 64 14.58 3.69 0.98
C ILE A 64 14.32 2.18 0.95
N SER A 65 15.29 1.39 1.42
CA SER A 65 15.18 -0.07 1.54
C SER A 65 15.27 -0.47 3.00
N ILE A 66 14.23 -1.15 3.48
CA ILE A 66 14.22 -1.77 4.81
C ILE A 66 14.79 -3.18 4.62
N ASN A 67 16.00 -3.44 5.11
CA ASN A 67 16.55 -4.80 5.05
C ASN A 67 16.27 -5.48 6.38
N SER A 68 15.31 -6.38 6.31
CA SER A 68 14.81 -7.13 7.46
C SER A 68 15.25 -8.57 7.45
N ALA A 69 16.34 -8.95 6.75
CA ALA A 69 16.72 -10.36 6.52
C ALA A 69 16.51 -11.28 7.75
N ASN A 70 16.67 -10.75 8.97
CA ASN A 70 16.35 -11.45 10.22
C ASN A 70 15.25 -10.83 11.12
N VAL A 71 14.84 -9.57 10.94
CA VAL A 71 13.88 -8.88 11.84
C VAL A 71 13.01 -7.89 11.09
N CYS A 72 11.68 -8.10 11.12
CA CYS A 72 10.70 -7.09 10.72
C CYS A 72 10.19 -6.31 11.94
N PRO A 73 10.07 -4.98 11.86
CA PRO A 73 9.46 -4.18 12.91
C PRO A 73 8.03 -4.66 13.21
N GLN A 74 7.52 -4.38 14.41
CA GLN A 74 6.09 -4.51 14.66
C GLN A 74 5.32 -3.46 13.88
N GLN A 75 5.82 -2.23 13.86
CA GLN A 75 5.16 -1.08 13.27
C GLN A 75 6.12 -0.28 12.40
N VAL A 76 5.67 0.09 11.20
CA VAL A 76 6.40 0.97 10.28
C VAL A 76 5.50 2.16 9.94
N VAL A 77 6.03 3.36 10.14
CA VAL A 77 5.41 4.62 9.74
C VAL A 77 6.35 5.33 8.77
N ILE A 78 5.84 5.67 7.60
CA ILE A 78 6.59 6.32 6.55
C ILE A 78 5.79 7.54 6.09
N ASP A 79 6.40 8.72 6.18
CA ASP A 79 5.85 9.95 5.64
C ASP A 79 6.86 10.62 4.72
N ALA A 80 6.61 10.57 3.41
CA ALA A 80 7.54 11.08 2.43
C ALA A 80 6.88 12.00 1.40
N GLN A 81 7.37 13.23 1.26
CA GLN A 81 6.83 14.14 0.24
C GLN A 81 7.16 13.63 -1.17
N TYR A 82 8.43 13.34 -1.46
CA TYR A 82 8.87 12.74 -2.72
C TYR A 82 9.85 11.60 -2.48
N ALA A 83 9.47 10.37 -2.81
CA ALA A 83 10.32 9.19 -2.63
C ALA A 83 10.47 8.40 -3.93
N GLY A 84 11.66 8.39 -4.54
CA GLY A 84 11.99 7.56 -5.68
C GLY A 84 11.73 6.07 -5.47
N GLY A 85 11.64 5.58 -4.23
CA GLY A 85 10.95 4.33 -3.94
C GLY A 85 11.12 3.82 -2.51
N PHE A 86 10.23 2.93 -2.09
CA PHE A 86 10.33 2.19 -0.82
C PHE A 86 10.34 0.69 -1.11
N THR A 87 11.44 0.00 -0.88
CA THR A 87 11.56 -1.41 -1.21
C THR A 87 11.78 -2.27 0.04
N ASN A 88 11.40 -3.55 -0.07
CA ASN A 88 11.50 -4.54 1.00
C ASN A 88 10.76 -4.14 2.30
N LEU A 89 9.68 -3.40 2.17
CA LEU A 89 8.87 -3.02 3.33
C LEU A 89 8.32 -4.27 4.03
N CYS A 90 8.42 -4.29 5.35
CA CYS A 90 7.76 -5.32 6.14
C CYS A 90 7.38 -4.79 7.53
N ALA A 91 6.33 -5.37 8.10
CA ALA A 91 5.99 -5.22 9.50
C ALA A 91 5.17 -6.43 9.94
N SER A 92 5.24 -6.82 11.21
CA SER A 92 4.41 -7.91 11.73
C SER A 92 3.00 -7.44 12.15
N GLN A 93 2.84 -6.18 12.58
CA GLN A 93 1.53 -5.62 12.94
C GLN A 93 1.02 -4.63 11.90
N SER A 94 1.72 -3.51 11.69
CA SER A 94 1.17 -2.42 10.88
C SER A 94 2.18 -1.70 10.01
N ILE A 95 1.75 -1.35 8.80
CA ILE A 95 2.43 -0.39 7.93
C ILE A 95 1.49 0.78 7.70
N ASN A 96 1.97 2.00 7.95
CA ASN A 96 1.30 3.25 7.59
C ASN A 96 2.24 4.05 6.70
N MET A 97 1.86 4.26 5.45
CA MET A 97 2.67 4.97 4.46
C MET A 97 1.87 6.10 3.82
N THR A 98 2.44 7.29 3.83
CA THR A 98 1.98 8.45 3.07
C THR A 98 3.08 8.88 2.10
N SER A 99 2.73 9.06 0.82
CA SER A 99 3.65 9.71 -0.10
C SER A 99 3.00 10.55 -1.20
N GLN A 100 3.63 11.67 -1.56
CA GLN A 100 3.10 12.62 -2.56
C GLN A 100 3.75 12.53 -3.93
N GLY A 101 4.73 11.63 -4.15
CA GLY A 101 5.28 11.40 -5.48
C GLY A 101 6.38 10.37 -5.46
N THR A 102 6.19 9.28 -6.20
CA THR A 102 7.03 8.09 -6.00
C THR A 102 7.19 7.27 -7.25
N ARG A 103 8.36 6.67 -7.54
CA ARG A 103 8.47 5.79 -8.72
C ARG A 103 7.97 4.39 -8.43
N GLU A 104 8.53 3.71 -7.41
CA GLU A 104 8.19 2.32 -7.11
C GLU A 104 8.23 1.97 -5.61
N HIS A 105 7.21 1.25 -5.13
CA HIS A 105 7.21 0.62 -3.81
C HIS A 105 7.00 -0.88 -3.89
N SER A 106 7.66 -1.61 -3.00
CA SER A 106 7.48 -3.05 -2.86
C SER A 106 7.50 -3.49 -1.40
N MET A 107 6.52 -4.31 -1.03
CA MET A 107 6.60 -5.09 0.20
C MET A 107 7.51 -6.31 0.01
N ASN A 108 8.17 -6.72 1.08
CA ASN A 108 8.99 -7.92 1.09
C ASN A 108 8.09 -9.16 1.11
N THR A 109 8.00 -9.86 -0.02
CA THR A 109 7.18 -11.07 -0.18
C THR A 109 7.73 -12.29 0.55
N SER A 110 8.94 -12.21 1.11
CA SER A 110 9.54 -13.28 1.92
C SER A 110 9.03 -13.27 3.36
N TRP A 111 8.34 -12.22 3.80
CA TRP A 111 7.77 -12.09 5.13
C TRP A 111 6.24 -12.21 5.09
N PRO A 112 5.61 -12.71 6.18
CA PRO A 112 4.16 -12.65 6.31
C PRO A 112 3.67 -11.21 6.19
N CYS A 113 2.48 -11.02 5.60
CA CYS A 113 1.84 -9.72 5.57
C CYS A 113 1.62 -9.16 6.98
N PRO A 114 1.67 -7.82 7.14
CA PRO A 114 1.24 -7.19 8.37
C PRO A 114 -0.22 -7.50 8.67
N MET A 115 -0.61 -7.41 9.94
CA MET A 115 -2.03 -7.45 10.31
C MET A 115 -2.82 -6.33 9.62
N SER A 116 -2.25 -5.14 9.49
CA SER A 116 -2.91 -4.00 8.83
C SER A 116 -1.94 -3.18 7.98
N ALA A 117 -2.40 -2.69 6.84
CA ALA A 117 -1.64 -1.81 5.98
C ALA A 117 -2.51 -0.62 5.53
N PHE A 118 -1.99 0.58 5.73
CA PHE A 118 -2.54 1.83 5.20
C PHE A 118 -1.53 2.45 4.24
N LEU A 119 -1.97 2.74 3.03
CA LEU A 119 -1.15 3.30 1.97
C LEU A 119 -1.88 4.46 1.33
N SER A 120 -1.30 5.66 1.39
CA SER A 120 -1.83 6.87 0.78
C SER A 120 -0.83 7.46 -0.20
N ILE A 121 -1.08 7.37 -1.51
CA ILE A 121 -0.14 7.84 -2.55
C ILE A 121 -0.82 8.79 -3.51
N THR A 122 -0.32 10.01 -3.64
CA THR A 122 -1.03 11.07 -4.39
C THR A 122 -0.41 11.49 -5.73
N GLN A 123 0.70 10.90 -6.19
CA GLN A 123 1.22 11.13 -7.56
C GLN A 123 2.02 9.93 -8.12
N ASN A 124 1.73 9.57 -9.38
CA ASN A 124 2.52 8.78 -10.33
C ASN A 124 3.47 7.74 -9.71
N GLY A 125 2.93 6.74 -9.00
CA GLY A 125 3.73 5.65 -8.44
C GLY A 125 3.18 4.26 -8.66
N THR A 126 4.07 3.26 -8.65
CA THR A 126 3.70 1.85 -8.73
C THR A 126 3.99 1.15 -7.41
N MET A 127 2.99 0.53 -6.81
CA MET A 127 3.13 -0.35 -5.64
C MET A 127 3.00 -1.80 -6.05
N THR A 128 3.82 -2.68 -5.48
CA THR A 128 3.84 -4.10 -5.79
C THR A 128 3.92 -4.96 -4.53
N GLY A 129 3.27 -6.14 -4.58
CA GLY A 129 3.28 -7.10 -3.47
C GLY A 129 2.51 -6.64 -2.25
N ILE A 130 1.62 -5.64 -2.40
CA ILE A 130 0.89 -5.05 -1.27
C ILE A 130 -0.05 -6.07 -0.65
N CYS A 131 0.01 -6.24 0.67
CA CYS A 131 -0.82 -7.20 1.37
C CYS A 131 -1.05 -6.86 2.84
N ALA A 132 -2.10 -7.45 3.41
CA ALA A 132 -2.41 -7.41 4.84
C ALA A 132 -3.26 -8.64 5.20
N ASN A 133 -3.23 -9.07 6.47
CA ASN A 133 -4.05 -10.19 6.94
C ASN A 133 -5.45 -9.75 7.39
N THR A 134 -5.56 -8.61 8.07
CA THR A 134 -6.84 -8.13 8.62
C THR A 134 -7.41 -6.98 7.82
N SER A 135 -6.66 -5.88 7.66
CA SER A 135 -7.18 -4.67 7.01
C SER A 135 -6.17 -4.08 6.03
N LEU A 136 -6.62 -3.88 4.79
CA LEU A 136 -5.86 -3.17 3.76
C LEU A 136 -6.62 -1.92 3.34
N ILE A 137 -6.03 -0.75 3.56
CA ILE A 137 -6.57 0.54 3.16
C ILE A 137 -5.64 1.14 2.11
N ILE A 138 -6.18 1.43 0.94
CA ILE A 138 -5.47 2.07 -0.17
C ILE A 138 -6.20 3.37 -0.51
N SER A 139 -5.53 4.50 -0.33
CA SER A 139 -6.00 5.80 -0.81
C SER A 139 -5.00 6.39 -1.80
N GLY A 140 -5.49 7.11 -2.80
CA GLY A 140 -4.56 7.80 -3.68
C GLY A 140 -5.13 8.38 -4.95
N SER A 141 -4.22 8.92 -5.75
CA SER A 141 -4.49 9.42 -7.09
C SER A 141 -3.34 9.09 -8.04
N GLU A 142 -3.67 8.88 -9.31
CA GLU A 142 -2.70 8.73 -10.42
C GLU A 142 -1.62 7.67 -10.14
N SER A 143 -2.00 6.55 -9.53
CA SER A 143 -1.05 5.53 -9.05
C SER A 143 -1.49 4.14 -9.47
N ILE A 144 -0.55 3.20 -9.56
CA ILE A 144 -0.78 1.78 -9.83
C ILE A 144 -0.49 1.00 -8.56
N VAL A 145 -1.40 0.12 -8.14
CA VAL A 145 -1.26 -0.74 -6.96
C VAL A 145 -1.50 -2.18 -7.36
N ASN A 146 -0.46 -3.00 -7.27
CA ASN A 146 -0.54 -4.43 -7.50
C ASN A 146 -0.53 -5.14 -6.14
N ALA A 147 -1.72 -5.57 -5.71
CA ALA A 147 -1.89 -6.33 -4.48
C ALA A 147 -1.40 -7.78 -4.64
N SER A 148 -1.11 -8.42 -3.51
CA SER A 148 -0.80 -9.84 -3.45
C SER A 148 -2.06 -10.68 -3.65
N THR A 149 -1.95 -11.71 -4.48
CA THR A 149 -3.00 -12.72 -4.66
C THR A 149 -2.88 -13.91 -3.72
N THR A 150 -1.75 -14.05 -3.01
CA THR A 150 -1.47 -15.20 -2.14
C THR A 150 -1.90 -14.97 -0.70
N GLN A 151 -2.03 -13.71 -0.28
CA GLN A 151 -2.39 -13.32 1.07
C GLN A 151 -3.45 -12.21 1.02
N CYS A 152 -4.60 -12.54 1.58
CA CYS A 152 -5.84 -11.81 1.35
C CYS A 152 -6.31 -11.17 2.64
N ALA A 153 -6.57 -9.87 2.61
CA ALA A 153 -7.07 -9.16 3.78
C ALA A 153 -8.50 -9.61 4.11
N ALA A 154 -8.83 -9.65 5.41
CA ALA A 154 -10.21 -9.84 5.84
C ALA A 154 -11.11 -8.66 5.40
N SER A 155 -10.59 -7.43 5.44
CA SER A 155 -11.26 -6.25 4.92
C SER A 155 -10.36 -5.41 4.02
N VAL A 156 -10.97 -4.84 2.98
CA VAL A 156 -10.29 -3.94 2.05
C VAL A 156 -11.11 -2.67 1.86
N THR A 157 -10.45 -1.52 1.95
CA THR A 157 -11.03 -0.21 1.60
C THR A 157 -10.16 0.47 0.56
N ILE A 158 -10.78 0.91 -0.54
CA ILE A 158 -10.12 1.66 -1.61
C ILE A 158 -10.80 3.01 -1.78
N THR A 159 -10.04 4.09 -1.75
CA THR A 159 -10.55 5.44 -1.99
C THR A 159 -9.67 6.17 -3.01
N SER A 160 -10.28 6.70 -4.08
CA SER A 160 -9.55 7.46 -5.09
C SER A 160 -10.37 8.63 -5.62
N THR A 161 -9.71 9.78 -5.74
CA THR A 161 -10.29 10.98 -6.37
C THR A 161 -9.98 11.08 -7.87
N SER A 162 -8.97 10.35 -8.36
CA SER A 162 -8.62 10.31 -9.78
C SER A 162 -7.51 9.30 -10.09
N GLY A 163 -7.59 8.59 -11.21
CA GLY A 163 -6.43 7.93 -11.84
C GLY A 163 -5.79 6.78 -11.07
N LEU A 164 -6.44 6.21 -10.06
CA LEU A 164 -5.92 5.05 -9.33
C LEU A 164 -6.21 3.77 -10.13
N THR A 165 -5.20 2.93 -10.31
CA THR A 165 -5.33 1.58 -10.85
C THR A 165 -4.97 0.58 -9.77
N VAL A 166 -5.90 -0.27 -9.33
CA VAL A 166 -5.64 -1.35 -8.38
C VAL A 166 -5.85 -2.70 -9.06
N ASN A 167 -4.81 -3.52 -9.11
CA ASN A 167 -4.82 -4.84 -9.72
C ASN A 167 -4.69 -5.94 -8.67
N ASN A 168 -5.21 -7.12 -9.01
CA ASN A 168 -5.01 -8.37 -8.26
C ASN A 168 -5.49 -8.29 -6.81
N LEU A 169 -6.52 -7.48 -6.56
CA LEU A 169 -7.00 -7.26 -5.21
C LEU A 169 -7.60 -8.53 -4.61
N CYS A 170 -7.15 -8.89 -3.41
CA CYS A 170 -7.65 -10.04 -2.69
C CYS A 170 -8.32 -9.66 -1.36
N ALA A 171 -9.55 -10.13 -1.14
CA ALA A 171 -10.28 -9.98 0.10
C ALA A 171 -11.05 -11.27 0.45
N THR A 172 -11.07 -11.66 1.73
CA THR A 172 -11.84 -12.83 2.22
C THR A 172 -13.15 -12.43 2.90
N GLY A 173 -13.23 -11.23 3.47
CA GLY A 173 -14.42 -10.72 4.16
C GLY A 173 -15.13 -9.64 3.36
N GLN A 174 -14.97 -8.39 3.79
CA GLN A 174 -15.68 -7.23 3.22
C GLN A 174 -14.78 -6.40 2.32
N ILE A 175 -15.36 -5.81 1.28
CA ILE A 175 -14.70 -4.81 0.45
C ILE A 175 -15.56 -3.54 0.31
N GLU A 176 -14.91 -2.39 0.42
CA GLU A 176 -15.46 -1.08 0.13
C GLU A 176 -14.60 -0.38 -0.94
N ILE A 177 -15.21 0.00 -2.05
CA ILE A 177 -14.53 0.70 -3.16
C ILE A 177 -15.27 2.01 -3.40
N ASN A 178 -14.58 3.13 -3.24
CA ASN A 178 -15.10 4.46 -3.57
C ASN A 178 -14.11 5.20 -4.48
N VAL A 179 -14.36 5.18 -5.79
CA VAL A 179 -13.37 5.62 -6.77
C VAL A 179 -13.95 6.47 -7.89
N VAL A 180 -13.14 7.44 -8.33
CA VAL A 180 -13.44 8.36 -9.44
C VAL A 180 -12.33 8.25 -10.50
N ASN A 181 -12.68 8.18 -11.79
CA ASN A 181 -11.73 8.07 -12.91
C ASN A 181 -10.62 7.04 -12.67
N SER A 182 -10.99 5.86 -12.16
CA SER A 182 -10.06 4.86 -11.64
C SER A 182 -10.39 3.46 -12.15
N THR A 183 -9.41 2.56 -12.16
CA THR A 183 -9.61 1.14 -12.49
C THR A 183 -9.34 0.28 -11.27
N VAL A 184 -10.25 -0.64 -10.94
CA VAL A 184 -10.05 -1.61 -9.84
C VAL A 184 -10.37 -3.01 -10.35
N THR A 185 -9.45 -3.95 -10.17
CA THR A 185 -9.60 -5.34 -10.59
C THR A 185 -9.31 -6.27 -9.44
N MET A 186 -10.33 -7.03 -9.04
CA MET A 186 -10.18 -8.13 -8.09
C MET A 186 -9.51 -9.35 -8.72
N ALA A 187 -8.82 -10.14 -7.91
CA ALA A 187 -8.36 -11.46 -8.34
C ALA A 187 -9.57 -12.41 -8.44
N LYS A 188 -9.77 -13.02 -9.62
CA LYS A 188 -10.92 -13.92 -9.88
C LYS A 188 -11.01 -15.10 -8.91
N SER A 189 -9.88 -15.53 -8.33
CA SER A 189 -9.81 -16.67 -7.41
C SER A 189 -10.31 -16.38 -6.00
N THR A 190 -10.61 -15.12 -5.66
CA THR A 190 -10.79 -14.69 -4.27
C THR A 190 -11.94 -13.71 -4.15
N CYS A 191 -13.15 -14.25 -4.03
CA CYS A 191 -14.37 -13.46 -3.97
C CYS A 191 -14.77 -13.20 -2.51
N PRO A 192 -14.83 -11.93 -2.05
CA PRO A 192 -15.28 -11.57 -0.72
C PRO A 192 -16.71 -12.03 -0.43
N THR A 193 -17.07 -11.97 0.84
CA THR A 193 -18.44 -12.25 1.29
C THR A 193 -19.37 -11.11 0.83
N ILE A 194 -18.97 -9.87 1.08
CA ILE A 194 -19.77 -8.66 0.81
C ILE A 194 -18.92 -7.65 0.06
N ALA A 195 -19.52 -6.99 -0.94
CA ALA A 195 -18.91 -5.88 -1.64
C ALA A 195 -19.84 -4.66 -1.67
N ASN A 196 -19.31 -3.51 -1.26
CA ASN A 196 -19.92 -2.20 -1.45
C ASN A 196 -19.08 -1.42 -2.47
N VAL A 197 -19.70 -1.02 -3.57
CA VAL A 197 -19.01 -0.39 -4.69
C VAL A 197 -19.68 0.93 -5.04
N VAL A 198 -18.93 2.01 -4.97
CA VAL A 198 -19.25 3.32 -5.51
C VAL A 198 -18.22 3.63 -6.59
N ALA A 199 -18.67 3.66 -7.84
CA ALA A 199 -17.83 3.94 -8.99
C ALA A 199 -18.39 5.13 -9.76
N ASP A 200 -17.58 6.17 -9.93
CA ASP A 200 -17.99 7.39 -10.59
C ASP A 200 -17.02 7.80 -11.70
N ILE A 201 -17.51 8.58 -12.66
CA ILE A 201 -16.79 9.24 -13.77
C ILE A 201 -15.75 8.33 -14.44
N SER A 202 -16.10 7.68 -15.54
CA SER A 202 -15.17 6.87 -16.34
C SER A 202 -14.43 5.75 -15.60
N SER A 203 -14.83 5.42 -14.36
CA SER A 203 -14.21 4.33 -13.59
C SER A 203 -14.58 2.97 -14.17
N VAL A 204 -13.67 2.00 -14.06
CA VAL A 204 -13.91 0.60 -14.44
C VAL A 204 -13.57 -0.31 -13.27
N VAL A 205 -14.57 -0.99 -12.72
CA VAL A 205 -14.40 -1.84 -11.54
C VAL A 205 -14.80 -3.27 -11.89
N TYR A 206 -13.93 -4.24 -11.61
CA TYR A 206 -14.19 -5.67 -11.74
C TYR A 206 -14.22 -6.32 -10.35
N VAL A 207 -15.38 -6.77 -9.92
CA VAL A 207 -15.62 -7.29 -8.57
C VAL A 207 -16.28 -8.66 -8.63
N CYS A 208 -15.90 -9.55 -7.73
CA CYS A 208 -16.68 -10.75 -7.45
C CYS A 208 -17.07 -10.82 -5.98
N ALA A 209 -18.19 -11.45 -5.65
CA ALA A 209 -18.62 -11.67 -4.28
C ALA A 209 -19.50 -12.92 -4.15
N THR A 210 -19.54 -13.52 -2.97
CA THR A 210 -20.30 -14.76 -2.72
C THR A 210 -21.73 -14.54 -2.20
N THR A 211 -22.05 -13.40 -1.56
CA THR A 211 -23.39 -13.22 -0.94
C THR A 211 -24.14 -11.94 -1.30
N ALA A 212 -23.51 -10.78 -1.36
CA ALA A 212 -24.19 -9.55 -1.78
C ALA A 212 -23.22 -8.49 -2.34
N ILE A 213 -23.60 -7.91 -3.47
CA ILE A 213 -22.97 -6.72 -4.04
C ILE A 213 -23.97 -5.57 -3.98
N ASN A 214 -23.59 -4.50 -3.28
CA ASN A 214 -24.28 -3.22 -3.31
C ASN A 214 -23.50 -2.26 -4.21
N ALA A 215 -24.13 -1.70 -5.23
CA ALA A 215 -23.45 -0.90 -6.25
C ALA A 215 -24.17 0.42 -6.53
N LEU A 216 -23.41 1.52 -6.49
CA LEU A 216 -23.78 2.82 -7.04
C LEU A 216 -22.80 3.16 -8.18
N VAL A 217 -23.30 3.24 -9.41
CA VAL A 217 -22.47 3.47 -10.60
C VAL A 217 -22.98 4.66 -11.40
N SER A 218 -22.16 5.69 -11.58
CA SER A 218 -22.58 6.94 -12.22
C SER A 218 -21.60 7.44 -13.30
N ASN A 219 -22.06 8.40 -14.11
CA ASN A 219 -21.24 9.20 -15.04
C ASN A 219 -20.32 8.36 -15.94
N SER A 220 -20.91 7.47 -16.75
CA SER A 220 -20.21 6.57 -17.68
C SER A 220 -19.26 5.55 -17.03
N ALA A 221 -19.26 5.40 -15.70
CA ALA A 221 -18.51 4.33 -15.03
C ALA A 221 -19.10 2.95 -15.36
N LYS A 222 -18.26 1.92 -15.30
CA LYS A 222 -18.63 0.52 -15.56
C LYS A 222 -18.24 -0.35 -14.38
N LEU A 223 -19.19 -1.12 -13.88
CA LEU A 223 -18.97 -2.22 -12.94
C LEU A 223 -19.20 -3.55 -13.66
N TYR A 224 -18.17 -4.38 -13.70
CA TYR A 224 -18.23 -5.78 -14.09
C TYR A 224 -18.30 -6.65 -12.83
N TYR A 225 -19.33 -7.48 -12.70
CA TYR A 225 -19.57 -8.24 -11.48
C TYR A 225 -19.70 -9.75 -11.69
N GLN A 226 -19.27 -10.53 -10.70
CA GLN A 226 -19.57 -11.95 -10.58
C GLN A 226 -20.12 -12.25 -9.18
N GLY A 227 -21.39 -12.62 -9.08
CA GLY A 227 -22.04 -12.90 -7.81
C GLY A 227 -23.46 -12.32 -7.73
N PRO A 228 -24.17 -12.54 -6.61
CA PRO A 228 -25.50 -11.99 -6.39
C PRO A 228 -25.48 -10.46 -6.19
N LEU A 229 -26.33 -9.74 -6.93
CA LEU A 229 -26.62 -8.32 -6.73
C LEU A 229 -27.72 -8.15 -5.68
N ASN A 230 -27.59 -7.18 -4.78
CA ASN A 230 -28.60 -6.87 -3.78
C ASN A 230 -29.25 -5.48 -4.04
N HIS A 231 -28.53 -4.39 -3.74
CA HIS A 231 -28.99 -3.04 -4.03
C HIS A 231 -28.13 -2.40 -5.13
N THR A 232 -28.75 -2.02 -6.24
CA THR A 232 -28.04 -1.41 -7.37
C THR A 232 -28.71 -0.12 -7.82
N GLN A 233 -27.91 0.93 -8.00
CA GLN A 233 -28.34 2.20 -8.56
C GLN A 233 -27.37 2.63 -9.67
N THR A 234 -27.92 3.02 -10.81
CA THR A 234 -27.18 3.57 -11.93
C THR A 234 -27.70 4.96 -12.30
N SER A 235 -26.81 5.90 -12.65
CA SER A 235 -27.20 7.22 -13.15
C SER A 235 -26.25 7.71 -14.24
N ASN A 236 -26.69 8.67 -15.06
CA ASN A 236 -25.85 9.38 -16.06
C ASN A 236 -24.97 8.46 -16.92
N GLY A 237 -25.55 7.37 -17.46
CA GLY A 237 -24.83 6.44 -18.33
C GLY A 237 -23.92 5.42 -17.62
N GLY A 238 -23.94 5.34 -16.29
CA GLY A 238 -23.28 4.26 -15.54
C GLY A 238 -23.85 2.88 -15.90
N GLN A 239 -22.98 1.85 -15.95
CA GLN A 239 -23.34 0.50 -16.38
C GLN A 239 -22.92 -0.55 -15.36
N ILE A 240 -23.80 -1.52 -15.12
CA ILE A 240 -23.51 -2.74 -14.35
C ILE A 240 -23.65 -3.92 -15.30
N LEU A 241 -22.58 -4.68 -15.49
CA LEU A 241 -22.45 -5.74 -16.50
C LEU A 241 -21.93 -7.02 -15.84
N ALA A 242 -22.34 -8.18 -16.33
CA ALA A 242 -21.74 -9.43 -15.89
C ALA A 242 -20.24 -9.45 -16.26
N TRP A 243 -19.40 -9.94 -15.35
CA TRP A 243 -17.97 -10.09 -15.59
C TRP A 243 -17.74 -11.23 -16.61
N PRO A 244 -17.14 -10.94 -17.79
CA PRO A 244 -16.79 -11.97 -18.78
C PRO A 244 -15.76 -13.00 -18.28
#